data_AF-A0A418RJA8-F1
#
_entry.id   AF-A0A418RJA8-F1
#
_cell.length_a   1.000
_cell.length_b   1.000
_cell.length_c   1.000
_cell.angle_alpha   90.00
_cell.angle_beta   90.00
_cell.angle_gamma   90.00
#
_symmetry.space_group_name_H-M   'P 1'
#
loop_
_entity.id
_entity.type
_entity.pdbx_description
1 polymer ?
#
loop_
_entity_poly.entity_id
_entity_poly.type
_entity_poly.pdbx_seq_one_letter_code
_entity_poly.pdbx_strand_id
1 'polypeptide(L)' 'MLTYNMLFEKELRKLLIETIERRKDDLSFGHALDYQKEVGIITGLRTALDLCDEANKLLSNT' A
#
# COMPACT_ATOMS: atom_id res chain seq x y z
N MET A 1 23.71 -1.77 -7.95
CA MET A 1 23.17 -3.13 -8.16
C MET A 1 21.87 -3.20 -7.37
N LEU A 2 20.72 -3.39 -8.03
CA LEU A 2 19.45 -3.54 -7.31
C LEU A 2 19.47 -4.88 -6.57
N THR A 3 19.34 -4.86 -5.25
CA THR A 3 19.25 -6.09 -4.46
C THR A 3 17.85 -6.69 -4.60
N TYR A 4 17.72 -7.99 -4.33
CA TYR A 4 16.41 -8.68 -4.34
C TYR A 4 15.39 -7.97 -3.44
N ASN A 5 15.84 -7.46 -2.29
CA ASN A 5 15.02 -6.71 -1.34
C ASN A 5 14.47 -5.41 -1.94
N MET A 6 15.29 -4.65 -2.69
CA MET A 6 14.83 -3.42 -3.35
C MET A 6 13.81 -3.70 -4.45
N LEU A 7 13.96 -4.82 -5.18
CA LEU A 7 12.99 -5.22 -6.20
C LEU A 7 11.66 -5.66 -5.57
N PHE A 8 11.73 -6.46 -4.50
CA PHE A 8 10.56 -6.87 -3.74
C PHE A 8 9.80 -5.66 -3.18
N GLU A 9 10.51 -4.73 -2.53
CA GLU A 9 9.92 -3.53 -1.95
C GLU A 9 9.24 -2.65 -3.02
N LYS A 10 9.91 -2.46 -4.15
CA LYS A 10 9.36 -1.69 -5.28
C LYS A 10 8.06 -2.28 -5.80
N GLU A 11 8.02 -3.59 -6.05
CA GLU A 11 6.80 -4.25 -6.54
C GLU A 11 5.70 -4.30 -5.46
N LEU A 12 6.07 -4.48 -4.19
CA LEU A 12 5.12 -4.42 -3.08
C LEU A 12 4.45 -3.05 -3.00
N ARG A 13 5.22 -1.97 -3.03
CA ARG A 13 4.68 -0.59 -3.03
C ARG A 13 3.75 -0.34 -4.20
N LYS A 14 4.16 -0.77 -5.40
CA LYS A 14 3.35 -0.65 -6.60
C LYS A 14 1.99 -1.35 -6.43
N LEU A 15 1.99 -2.61 -5.98
CA LEU A 15 0.76 -3.38 -5.75
C LEU A 15 -0.15 -2.75 -4.69
N LEU A 16 0.42 -2.22 -3.60
CA LEU A 16 -0.33 -1.54 -2.56
C LEU A 16 -1.02 -0.28 -3.11
N ILE A 17 -0.29 0.55 -3.85
CA ILE A 17 -0.82 1.78 -4.46
C ILE A 17 -1.92 1.45 -5.48
N GLU A 18 -1.67 0.52 -6.40
CA GLU A 18 -2.66 0.10 -7.40
C GLU A 18 -3.95 -0.43 -6.75
N THR A 19 -3.82 -1.17 -5.64
CA THR A 19 -4.97 -1.69 -4.91
C THR A 19 -5.74 -0.58 -4.20
N ILE A 20 -5.05 0.38 -3.57
CA ILE A 20 -5.69 1.55 -2.94
C ILE A 20 -6.49 2.34 -3.98
N GLU A 21 -5.91 2.62 -5.15
CA GLU A 21 -6.60 3.39 -6.18
C GLU A 21 -7.83 2.64 -6.72
N ARG A 22 -7.71 1.34 -7.01
CA ARG A 22 -8.87 0.53 -7.42
C ARG A 22 -10.01 0.57 -6.39
N ARG A 23 -9.67 0.46 -5.11
CA ARG A 23 -10.65 0.50 -4.01
C ARG A 23 -11.29 1.88 -3.86
N LYS A 24 -10.53 2.95 -4.07
CA LYS A 24 -11.06 4.32 -4.11
C LYS A 24 -12.00 4.53 -5.30
N ASP A 25 -11.68 3.96 -6.45
CA ASP A 25 -12.55 3.98 -7.62
C ASP A 25 -13.85 3.23 -7.32
N ASP A 26 -13.77 2.02 -6.77
CA ASP A 26 -14.95 1.23 -6.35
C ASP A 26 -15.87 2.03 -5.41
N LEU A 27 -15.28 2.76 -4.46
CA LEU A 27 -16.01 3.65 -3.56
C LEU A 27 -16.64 4.85 -4.29
N SER A 28 -15.91 5.46 -5.22
CA SER A 28 -16.34 6.67 -5.94
C SER A 28 -17.47 6.39 -6.93
N PHE A 29 -17.47 5.20 -7.55
CA PHE A 29 -18.52 4.76 -8.47
C PHE A 29 -19.72 4.10 -7.75
N GLY A 30 -19.69 3.98 -6.42
CA GLY A 30 -20.76 3.35 -5.65
C GLY A 30 -20.84 1.83 -5.84
N HIS A 31 -19.74 1.19 -6.25
CA HIS A 31 -19.64 -0.27 -6.40
C HIS A 31 -19.36 -0.98 -5.06
N ALA A 32 -19.01 -0.23 -4.02
CA ALA A 32 -18.75 -0.79 -2.69
C ALA A 32 -20.04 -1.26 -2.00
N LEU A 33 -20.15 -2.58 -1.77
CA LEU A 33 -21.23 -3.19 -1.00
C LEU A 33 -21.15 -2.86 0.50
N ASP A 34 -19.93 -2.67 1.03
CA ASP A 34 -19.67 -2.35 2.44
C ASP A 34 -18.63 -1.23 2.53
N TYR A 35 -19.10 0.01 2.61
CA TYR A 35 -18.27 1.20 2.66
C TYR A 35 -17.27 1.17 3.84
N GLN A 36 -17.71 0.73 5.02
CA GLN A 36 -16.85 0.71 6.22
C GLN A 36 -15.70 -0.27 6.05
N LYS A 37 -15.99 -1.46 5.51
CA LYS A 37 -14.96 -2.45 5.19
C LYS A 37 -13.97 -1.93 4.16
N GLU A 38 -14.42 -1.34 3.07
CA GLU A 38 -13.52 -0.82 2.02
C GLU A 38 -12.62 0.31 2.55
N VAL A 39 -13.16 1.23 3.37
CA VAL A 39 -12.34 2.26 4.05
C VAL A 39 -11.34 1.65 5.03
N GLY A 40 -11.74 0.61 5.78
CA GLY A 40 -10.85 -0.13 6.66
C GLY A 40 -9.69 -0.79 5.91
N ILE A 41 -9.97 -1.40 4.76
CA ILE A 41 -8.95 -1.99 3.88
C ILE A 41 -7.99 -0.92 3.37
N ILE A 42 -8.49 0.21 2.85
CA ILE A 42 -7.64 1.31 2.37
C ILE A 42 -6.74 1.83 3.49
N THR A 43 -7.27 1.98 4.70
CA THR A 43 -6.51 2.39 5.88
C THR A 43 -5.37 1.42 6.17
N GLY A 44 -5.65 0.11 6.20
CA GLY A 44 -4.62 -0.91 6.42
C GLY A 44 -3.54 -0.92 5.33
N LEU A 45 -3.91 -0.75 4.06
CA LEU A 45 -2.96 -0.67 2.95
C LEU A 45 -2.06 0.56 3.03
N ARG A 46 -2.58 1.71 3.48
CA ARG A 46 -1.79 2.92 3.75
C ARG A 46 -0.81 2.71 4.90
N THR A 47 -1.25 2.08 5.99
CA THR A 47 -0.36 1.74 7.10
C THR A 47 0.77 0.81 6.65
N ALA A 48 0.50 -0.15 5.75
CA ALA A 48 1.55 -1.00 5.19
C ALA A 48 2.61 -0.20 4.40
N LEU A 49 2.20 0.84 3.67
CA LEU A 49 3.15 1.75 3.00
C LEU A 49 4.00 2.52 4.01
N ASP A 50 3.38 3.05 5.08
CA ASP A 50 4.09 3.77 6.14
C ASP A 50 5.14 2.87 6.82
N LEU A 51 4.80 1.60 7.07
CA LEU A 51 5.74 0.61 7.63
C LEU A 51 6.90 0.30 6.68
N CYS A 52 6.66 0.28 5.36
CA CYS A 52 7.75 0.15 4.39
C CYS A 52 8.71 1.34 4.44
N ASP A 53 8.17 2.56 4.58
CA ASP A 53 8.99 3.77 4.75
C ASP A 53 9.79 3.76 6.05
N GLU A 54 9.18 3.30 7.14
CA GLU A 54 9.86 3.16 8.44
C GLU A 54 10.99 2.14 8.38
N ALA A 55 10.75 0.96 7.80
CA ALA A 55 11.76 -0.08 7.63
C ALA A 55 12.95 0.43 6.79
N ASN A 56 12.69 1.15 5.71
CA ASN A 56 13.75 1.74 4.88
C ASN A 56 14.57 2.79 5.64
N LYS A 57 13.92 3.63 6.45
CA LYS A 57 14.62 4.61 7.29
C LYS A 57 15.57 3.91 8.26
N LEU A 58 15.11 2.84 8.92
CA LEU A 58 15.94 2.05 9.84
C LEU A 58 17.16 1.45 9.10
N LEU A 59 16.94 0.86 7.93
CA LEU A 59 18.02 0.27 7.12
C LEU A 59 19.01 1.32 6.58
N SER A 60 18.57 2.56 6.34
CA SER A 60 19.44 3.65 5.85
C SER A 60 20.28 4.32 6.94
N ASN A 61 19.91 4.14 8.21
CA ASN A 61 20.64 4.69 9.37
C ASN A 61 21.65 3.69 9.96
N THR A 62 21.82 2.53 9.33
CA THR A 62 22.76 1.47 9.71
C THR A 62 23.87 1.38 8.68
#